data_AF-A0AAN8LET6-F1
#
_entry.id   AF-A0AAN8LET6-F1
#
_cell.length_a   1.000
_cell.length_b   1.000
_cell.length_c   1.000
_cell.angle_alpha   90.00
_cell.angle_beta   90.00
_cell.angle_gamma   90.00
#
_symmetry.space_group_name_H-M   'P 1'
#
loop_
_entity.id
_entity.type
_entity.pdbx_description
1 polymer ?
#
loop_
_entity_poly.entity_id
_entity_poly.type
_entity_poly.pdbx_seq_one_letter_code
_entity_poly.pdbx_strand_id
1 'polypeptide(L)'
;MAHALHNMHKELCPGKVGLCSKMETINGTMLLKFIRKVNFTGIAGTPVIFNVNGDAPGRYEIYQYQMKHNTTEYKIIGHWADQLHLDTKEMRWPGGTLQVPQSICSQPCCPGERKKTVKGVPCCWHCERCDGYQYQADTYSCKMCRFDLRPNKNHTACEAIPIVKLEWSSPWAVIPVLIAVLGIMATMFVVGTFIRYNDTPIVKASGRELSYVLLTGIFLCYATTFLMIAAPDVGICSLRRIFLGLGMSISYAALLTKTNRIYRIFEQGKMSVSAPRLISPASQLVITFSLISVQLLGVCIWFGVDPSQAIIDYEDQRTSNPDMARGVLKCDISDLSLICLLGFSMLLMVTCTVYAIKTRGVPETFNEAKPIGFTMYTTCIVWLAFIPIFFGTSQSTEKVNVYFDN
;
A
#
# COMPACT_ATOMS: atom_id res chain seq x y z
N MET A 1 -81.04 -2.33 13.22
CA MET A 1 -82.36 -1.97 12.66
C MET A 1 -83.27 -1.26 13.66
N ALA A 2 -83.58 -1.84 14.82
CA ALA A 2 -84.44 -1.19 15.83
C ALA A 2 -83.97 0.24 16.19
N HIS A 3 -82.68 0.43 16.49
CA HIS A 3 -82.11 1.76 16.77
C HIS A 3 -82.24 2.75 15.59
N ALA A 4 -82.12 2.27 14.35
CA ALA A 4 -82.28 3.12 13.17
C ALA A 4 -83.74 3.59 13.01
N LEU A 5 -84.71 2.68 13.20
CA LEU A 5 -86.13 3.00 13.16
C LEU A 5 -86.55 3.91 14.32
N HIS A 6 -85.98 3.72 15.51
CA HIS A 6 -86.19 4.60 16.66
C HIS A 6 -85.69 6.01 16.41
N ASN A 7 -84.48 6.15 15.85
CA ASN A 7 -83.92 7.45 15.50
C ASN A 7 -84.75 8.13 14.39
N MET A 8 -85.19 7.35 13.39
CA MET A 8 -86.08 7.83 12.32
C MET A 8 -87.46 8.25 12.88
N HIS A 9 -88.02 7.50 13.83
CA HIS A 9 -89.29 7.82 14.48
C HIS A 9 -89.20 9.07 15.35
N LYS A 10 -88.14 9.22 16.14
CA LYS A 10 -87.87 10.44 16.91
C LYS A 10 -87.80 11.68 16.01
N GLU A 11 -87.23 11.57 14.82
CA GLU A 11 -87.09 12.68 13.88
C GLU A 11 -88.39 12.98 13.12
N LEU A 12 -89.13 11.95 12.68
CA LEU A 12 -90.30 12.12 11.81
C LEU A 12 -91.64 12.19 12.55
N CYS A 13 -91.75 11.57 13.73
CA CYS A 13 -92.96 11.44 14.53
C CYS A 13 -92.74 11.89 16.00
N PRO A 14 -92.22 13.10 16.27
CA PRO A 14 -91.88 13.52 17.63
C PRO A 14 -93.11 13.49 18.56
N GLY A 15 -92.97 12.83 19.72
CA GLY A 15 -93.99 12.79 20.76
C GLY A 15 -95.22 11.92 20.48
N LYS A 16 -95.27 11.18 19.34
CA LYS A 16 -96.37 10.27 19.03
C LYS A 16 -96.04 8.83 19.42
N VAL A 17 -96.99 8.12 20.03
CA VAL A 17 -96.89 6.68 20.27
C VAL A 17 -97.39 5.95 19.02
N GLY A 18 -96.60 5.00 18.51
CA GLY A 18 -96.90 4.28 17.26
C GLY A 18 -96.45 5.01 15.99
N LEU A 19 -96.83 4.49 14.82
CA LEU A 19 -96.45 5.04 13.52
C LEU A 19 -97.27 6.30 13.19
N CYS A 20 -96.63 7.31 12.59
CA CYS A 20 -97.33 8.44 11.98
C CYS A 20 -97.34 8.31 10.45
N SER A 21 -98.16 9.10 9.76
CA SER A 21 -98.30 9.05 8.29
C SER A 21 -96.96 9.19 7.54
N LYS A 22 -95.98 9.91 8.10
CA LYS A 22 -94.62 10.03 7.53
C LYS A 22 -93.80 8.74 7.55
N MET A 23 -94.21 7.73 8.31
CA MET A 23 -93.57 6.42 8.40
C MET A 23 -94.49 5.27 7.96
N GLU A 24 -95.65 5.56 7.39
CA GLU A 24 -96.62 4.57 6.92
C GLU A 24 -96.11 3.82 5.67
N THR A 25 -95.35 4.51 4.81
CA THR A 25 -94.55 3.91 3.72
C THR A 25 -93.10 4.38 3.84
N ILE A 26 -92.18 3.45 4.13
CA ILE A 26 -90.76 3.77 4.37
C ILE A 26 -89.95 3.64 3.08
N ASN A 27 -89.32 4.73 2.64
CA ASN A 27 -88.34 4.70 1.55
C ASN A 27 -87.01 4.09 2.02
N GLY A 28 -86.56 3.01 1.38
CA GLY A 28 -85.32 2.31 1.72
C GLY A 28 -84.06 3.18 1.66
N THR A 29 -84.00 4.17 0.76
CA THR A 29 -82.86 5.11 0.69
C THR A 29 -82.82 6.06 1.89
N MET A 30 -83.99 6.41 2.44
CA MET A 30 -84.09 7.23 3.64
C MET A 30 -83.72 6.42 4.88
N LEU A 31 -84.24 5.19 5.00
CA LEU A 31 -83.90 4.28 6.09
C LEU A 31 -82.40 3.97 6.12
N LEU A 32 -81.76 3.79 4.96
CA LEU A 32 -80.31 3.57 4.87
C LEU A 32 -79.48 4.71 5.47
N LYS A 33 -79.93 5.97 5.34
CA LYS A 33 -79.24 7.12 5.98
C LYS A 33 -79.27 7.02 7.50
N PHE A 34 -80.38 6.56 8.08
CA PHE A 34 -80.51 6.33 9.52
C PHE A 34 -79.71 5.11 9.98
N ILE A 35 -79.68 4.03 9.18
CA ILE A 35 -78.87 2.84 9.47
C ILE A 35 -77.39 3.19 9.53
N ARG A 36 -76.86 3.96 8.57
CA ARG A 36 -75.44 4.34 8.52
C ARG A 36 -75.00 5.25 9.68
N LYS A 37 -75.94 5.93 10.34
CA LYS A 37 -75.67 6.88 11.45
C LYS A 37 -75.92 6.30 12.84
N VAL A 38 -76.23 5.01 12.97
CA VAL A 38 -76.42 4.41 14.29
C VAL A 38 -75.09 4.34 15.04
N ASN A 39 -75.15 4.62 16.34
CA ASN A 39 -74.09 4.37 17.29
C ASN A 39 -74.74 3.89 18.58
N PHE A 40 -74.54 2.62 18.91
CA PHE A 40 -75.10 2.00 20.11
C PHE A 40 -74.17 0.90 20.61
N THR A 41 -74.29 0.56 21.89
CA THR A 41 -73.52 -0.54 22.47
C THR A 41 -74.22 -1.86 22.21
N GLY A 42 -73.51 -2.80 21.58
CA GLY A 42 -73.99 -4.15 21.33
C GLY A 42 -73.99 -5.01 22.59
N ILE A 43 -74.51 -6.24 22.46
CA ILE A 43 -74.62 -7.21 23.57
C ILE A 43 -73.24 -7.56 24.15
N ALA A 44 -72.21 -7.57 23.30
CA ALA A 44 -70.82 -7.83 23.70
C ALA A 44 -70.12 -6.60 24.34
N GLY A 45 -70.86 -5.52 24.64
CA GLY A 45 -70.29 -4.29 25.22
C GLY A 45 -69.49 -3.44 24.24
N THR A 46 -69.45 -3.80 22.95
CA THR A 46 -68.70 -3.10 21.90
C THR A 46 -69.59 -2.12 21.14
N PRO A 47 -69.07 -0.94 20.73
CA PRO A 47 -69.83 0.01 19.94
C PRO A 47 -70.08 -0.53 18.54
N VAL A 48 -71.35 -0.54 18.12
CA VAL A 48 -71.77 -0.85 16.76
C VAL A 48 -71.89 0.47 15.99
N ILE A 49 -70.88 0.72 15.16
CA ILE A 49 -70.76 1.88 14.28
C ILE A 49 -70.45 1.42 12.87
N PHE A 50 -70.78 2.23 11.86
CA PHE A 50 -70.48 1.96 10.46
C PHE A 50 -69.59 3.05 9.88
N ASN A 51 -68.65 2.66 9.02
CA ASN A 51 -67.81 3.58 8.25
C ASN A 51 -68.61 4.19 7.07
N VAL A 52 -67.95 5.02 6.25
CA VAL A 52 -68.57 5.69 5.08
C VAL A 52 -69.14 4.69 4.06
N ASN A 53 -68.53 3.51 3.95
CA ASN A 53 -68.96 2.43 3.05
C ASN A 53 -70.13 1.61 3.63
N GLY A 54 -70.32 1.66 4.95
CA GLY A 54 -71.33 0.88 5.68
C GLY A 54 -70.78 -0.34 6.40
N ASP A 55 -69.45 -0.48 6.53
CA ASP A 55 -68.81 -1.59 7.23
C ASP A 55 -68.56 -1.26 8.70
N ALA A 56 -68.74 -2.24 9.57
CA ALA A 56 -68.34 -2.11 10.96
C ALA A 56 -66.83 -2.32 11.11
N PRO A 57 -66.17 -1.68 12.10
CA PRO A 57 -64.76 -1.93 12.38
C PRO A 57 -64.55 -3.41 12.72
N GLY A 58 -63.62 -4.05 12.01
CA GLY A 58 -63.30 -5.45 12.22
C GLY A 58 -62.70 -5.67 13.61
N ARG A 59 -63.17 -6.72 14.29
CA ARG A 59 -62.58 -7.19 15.55
C ARG A 59 -62.47 -8.69 15.45
N TYR A 60 -61.27 -9.21 15.65
CA TYR A 60 -60.98 -10.61 15.52
C TYR A 60 -60.29 -11.14 16.77
N GLU A 61 -60.65 -12.35 17.14
CA GLU A 61 -59.89 -13.16 18.07
C GLU A 61 -58.98 -14.06 17.27
N ILE A 62 -57.72 -14.17 17.69
CA ILE A 62 -56.71 -14.98 17.02
C ILE A 62 -56.57 -16.27 17.80
N TYR A 63 -56.84 -17.38 17.13
CA TYR A 63 -56.75 -18.71 17.71
C TYR A 63 -55.52 -19.44 17.21
N GLN A 64 -54.89 -20.23 18.09
CA GLN A 64 -53.90 -21.23 17.71
C GLN A 64 -54.45 -22.62 18.03
N TYR A 65 -54.33 -23.53 17.07
CA TYR A 65 -54.63 -24.94 17.31
C TYR A 65 -53.44 -25.57 18.04
N GLN A 66 -53.64 -25.97 19.28
CA GLN A 66 -52.58 -26.47 20.16
C GLN A 66 -52.91 -27.87 20.68
N MET A 67 -51.87 -28.66 20.94
CA MET A 67 -52.00 -29.97 21.60
C MET A 67 -51.59 -29.85 23.06
N LYS A 68 -52.49 -30.26 23.96
CA LYS A 68 -52.30 -30.25 25.41
C LYS A 68 -52.69 -31.62 25.96
N HIS A 69 -51.73 -32.32 26.59
CA HIS A 69 -51.98 -33.59 27.28
C HIS A 69 -52.73 -34.62 26.41
N ASN A 70 -52.29 -34.81 25.16
CA ASN A 70 -52.91 -35.71 24.18
C ASN A 70 -54.31 -35.32 23.68
N THR A 71 -54.79 -34.12 23.99
CA THR A 71 -56.00 -33.53 23.44
C THR A 71 -55.68 -32.29 22.62
N THR A 72 -56.45 -32.01 21.58
CA THR A 72 -56.27 -30.83 20.74
C THR A 72 -57.36 -29.80 21.00
N GLU A 73 -56.98 -28.54 21.17
CA GLU A 73 -57.90 -27.45 21.44
C GLU A 73 -57.53 -26.17 20.66
N TYR A 74 -58.55 -25.39 20.29
CA TYR A 74 -58.34 -24.02 19.81
C TYR A 74 -58.22 -23.10 21.00
N LYS A 75 -57.07 -22.43 21.12
CA LYS A 75 -56.79 -21.50 22.21
C LYS A 75 -56.66 -20.08 21.68
N ILE A 76 -57.31 -19.13 22.33
CA ILE A 76 -57.16 -17.70 22.02
C ILE A 76 -55.75 -17.27 22.45
N ILE A 77 -54.98 -16.74 21.50
CA ILE A 77 -53.61 -16.26 21.69
C ILE A 77 -53.47 -14.75 21.46
N GLY A 78 -54.56 -14.09 21.09
CA GLY A 78 -54.55 -12.65 20.88
C GLY A 78 -55.84 -12.11 20.30
N HIS A 79 -55.86 -10.80 20.09
CA HIS A 79 -56.97 -10.07 19.50
C HIS A 79 -56.46 -9.00 18.55
N TRP A 80 -57.27 -8.70 17.56
CA TRP A 80 -57.05 -7.63 16.60
C TRP A 80 -58.29 -6.74 16.56
N ALA A 81 -58.09 -5.44 16.63
CA ALA A 81 -59.10 -4.44 16.34
C ALA A 81 -58.47 -3.39 15.41
N ASP A 82 -57.78 -2.42 16.00
CA ASP A 82 -56.95 -1.47 15.24
C ASP A 82 -55.45 -1.78 15.38
N GLN A 83 -55.08 -2.48 16.46
CA GLN A 83 -53.73 -2.95 16.73
C GLN A 83 -53.75 -4.45 17.01
N LEU A 84 -52.64 -5.10 16.66
CA LEU A 84 -52.43 -6.52 16.90
C LEU A 84 -51.86 -6.71 18.31
N HIS A 85 -52.61 -7.40 19.16
CA HIS A 85 -52.14 -7.83 20.48
C HIS A 85 -52.05 -9.34 20.50
N LEU A 86 -50.83 -9.85 20.65
CA LEU A 86 -50.52 -11.27 20.72
C LEU A 86 -49.85 -11.59 22.05
N ASP A 87 -50.35 -12.60 22.74
CA ASP A 87 -49.71 -13.13 23.94
C ASP A 87 -48.75 -14.27 23.55
N THR A 88 -47.47 -13.93 23.46
CA THR A 88 -46.42 -14.89 23.08
C THR A 88 -46.22 -15.99 24.11
N LYS A 89 -46.62 -15.80 25.37
CA LYS A 89 -46.52 -16.83 26.42
C LYS A 89 -47.56 -17.93 26.24
N GLU A 90 -48.70 -17.58 25.65
CA GLU A 90 -49.80 -18.50 25.42
C GLU A 90 -49.62 -19.32 24.13
N MET A 91 -48.68 -18.91 23.27
CA MET A 91 -48.35 -19.63 22.03
C MET A 91 -47.51 -20.86 22.30
N ARG A 92 -47.74 -21.90 21.49
CA ARG A 92 -46.93 -23.12 21.51
C ARG A 92 -46.43 -23.47 20.11
N TRP A 93 -45.17 -23.89 20.03
CA TRP A 93 -44.56 -24.34 18.79
C TRP A 93 -44.16 -25.82 18.89
N PRO A 94 -44.02 -26.53 17.75
CA PRO A 94 -43.54 -27.91 17.73
C PRO A 94 -42.21 -28.04 18.48
N GLY A 95 -42.07 -29.09 19.31
CA GLY A 95 -40.89 -29.28 20.15
C GLY A 95 -40.93 -28.56 21.51
N GLY A 96 -42.05 -27.90 21.87
CA GLY A 96 -42.25 -27.29 23.19
C GLY A 96 -41.57 -25.94 23.37
N THR A 97 -41.08 -25.32 22.29
CA THR A 97 -40.46 -24.01 22.32
C THR A 97 -41.51 -22.90 22.42
N LEU A 98 -41.21 -21.87 23.20
CA LEU A 98 -42.01 -20.64 23.32
C LEU A 98 -41.58 -19.56 22.31
N GLN A 99 -40.44 -19.76 21.64
CA GLN A 99 -39.90 -18.80 20.68
C GLN A 99 -40.53 -19.00 19.31
N VAL A 100 -41.01 -17.91 18.71
CA VAL A 100 -41.58 -17.90 17.37
C VAL A 100 -40.51 -18.33 16.36
N PRO A 101 -40.75 -19.38 15.55
CA PRO A 101 -39.78 -19.81 14.55
C PRO A 101 -39.64 -18.75 13.46
N GLN A 102 -38.41 -18.51 13.02
CA GLN A 102 -38.13 -17.58 11.94
C GLN A 102 -38.36 -18.26 10.58
N SER A 103 -39.22 -17.68 9.75
CA SER A 103 -39.41 -18.10 8.35
C SER A 103 -38.49 -17.31 7.43
N ILE A 104 -37.18 -17.54 7.53
CA ILE A 104 -36.17 -16.92 6.66
C ILE A 104 -35.56 -17.95 5.71
N CYS A 105 -35.34 -17.56 4.45
CA CYS A 105 -34.71 -18.43 3.46
C CYS A 105 -33.19 -18.49 3.62
N SER A 106 -32.57 -17.38 4.02
CA SER A 106 -31.12 -17.24 4.10
C SER A 106 -30.73 -16.45 5.33
N GLN A 107 -29.69 -16.91 6.03
CA GLN A 107 -29.14 -16.21 7.17
C GLN A 107 -28.45 -14.90 6.75
N PRO A 108 -28.33 -13.91 7.65
CA PRO A 108 -27.49 -12.74 7.42
C PRO A 108 -26.04 -13.15 7.10
N CYS A 109 -25.43 -12.50 6.10
CA CYS A 109 -24.05 -12.77 5.72
C CYS A 109 -23.07 -12.20 6.75
N CYS A 110 -21.88 -12.80 6.82
CA CYS A 110 -20.82 -12.30 7.69
C CYS A 110 -20.22 -10.99 7.14
N PRO A 111 -19.54 -10.19 7.98
CA PRO A 111 -18.75 -9.06 7.49
C PRO A 111 -17.72 -9.52 6.45
N GLY A 112 -17.60 -8.78 5.34
CA GLY A 112 -16.73 -9.15 4.21
C GLY A 112 -17.41 -10.04 3.16
N GLU A 113 -18.69 -10.37 3.35
CA GLU A 113 -19.49 -11.13 2.38
C GLU A 113 -20.59 -10.28 1.77
N ARG A 114 -20.76 -10.37 0.45
CA ARG A 114 -21.89 -9.76 -0.26
C ARG A 114 -23.03 -10.75 -0.44
N LYS A 115 -24.26 -10.23 -0.46
CA LYS A 115 -25.46 -10.97 -0.80
C LYS A 115 -25.58 -11.11 -2.31
N LYS A 116 -25.66 -12.35 -2.79
CA LYS A 116 -26.05 -12.68 -4.15
C LYS A 116 -27.44 -13.28 -4.14
N THR A 117 -28.43 -12.51 -4.58
CA THR A 117 -29.83 -12.93 -4.62
C THR A 117 -30.04 -14.08 -5.59
N VAL A 118 -30.83 -15.08 -5.19
CA VAL A 118 -31.22 -16.20 -6.04
C VAL A 118 -32.20 -15.69 -7.11
N LYS A 119 -31.96 -16.03 -8.38
CA LYS A 119 -32.84 -15.60 -9.48
C LYS A 119 -34.25 -16.14 -9.25
N GLY A 120 -35.24 -15.25 -9.28
CA GLY A 120 -36.66 -15.60 -9.12
C GLY A 120 -37.16 -15.65 -7.67
N VAL A 121 -36.29 -15.53 -6.65
CA VAL A 121 -36.71 -15.53 -5.24
C VAL A 121 -36.00 -14.41 -4.45
N PRO A 122 -36.64 -13.24 -4.26
CA PRO A 122 -35.97 -12.05 -3.72
C PRO A 122 -35.54 -12.14 -2.24
N CYS A 123 -36.17 -13.02 -1.45
CA CYS A 123 -35.84 -13.24 -0.03
C CYS A 123 -34.71 -14.26 0.20
N CYS A 124 -34.24 -14.93 -0.86
CA CYS A 124 -33.18 -15.93 -0.78
C CYS A 124 -31.88 -15.37 -1.37
N TRP A 125 -30.76 -15.54 -0.67
CA TRP A 125 -29.44 -15.13 -1.14
C TRP A 125 -28.35 -16.12 -0.72
N HIS A 126 -27.28 -16.14 -1.50
CA HIS A 126 -26.02 -16.75 -1.10
C HIS A 126 -25.06 -15.67 -0.61
N CYS A 127 -24.28 -15.98 0.41
CA CYS A 127 -23.21 -15.13 0.90
C CYS A 127 -21.93 -15.48 0.14
N GLU A 128 -21.37 -14.52 -0.59
CA GLU A 128 -20.12 -14.66 -1.31
C GLU A 128 -19.08 -13.73 -0.69
N ARG A 129 -17.89 -14.26 -0.35
CA ARG A 129 -16.80 -13.46 0.20
C ARG A 129 -16.22 -12.52 -0.86
N CYS A 130 -15.92 -11.29 -0.44
CA CYS A 130 -15.05 -10.42 -1.22
C CYS A 130 -13.62 -10.96 -1.09
N ASP A 131 -12.96 -11.21 -2.22
CA ASP A 131 -11.64 -11.86 -2.25
C ASP A 131 -10.58 -10.96 -2.90
N GLY A 132 -9.31 -11.27 -2.67
CA GLY A 132 -8.17 -10.49 -3.14
C GLY A 132 -8.22 -9.06 -2.59
N TYR A 133 -8.05 -8.06 -3.46
CA TYR A 133 -8.07 -6.65 -3.08
C TYR A 133 -9.48 -6.03 -3.03
N GLN A 134 -10.51 -6.86 -2.94
CA GLN A 134 -11.89 -6.39 -2.83
C GLN A 134 -12.31 -6.24 -1.36
N TYR A 135 -13.16 -5.25 -1.11
CA TYR A 135 -13.87 -5.07 0.15
C TYR A 135 -15.37 -4.95 -0.11
N GLN A 136 -16.16 -5.22 0.93
CA GLN A 136 -17.60 -5.08 0.95
C GLN A 136 -17.95 -3.59 1.02
N ALA A 137 -18.24 -2.99 -0.14
CA ALA A 137 -18.67 -1.61 -0.20
C ALA A 137 -20.14 -1.46 0.19
N ASP A 138 -20.97 -2.40 -0.25
CA ASP A 138 -22.40 -2.44 0.04
C ASP A 138 -22.83 -3.87 0.39
N THR A 139 -24.05 -4.05 0.87
CA THR A 139 -24.60 -5.38 1.17
C THR A 139 -24.64 -6.31 -0.04
N TYR A 140 -24.65 -5.78 -1.26
CA TYR A 140 -24.77 -6.56 -2.52
C TYR A 140 -23.53 -6.49 -3.41
N SER A 141 -22.55 -5.64 -3.09
CA SER A 141 -21.43 -5.35 -3.98
C SER A 141 -20.07 -5.43 -3.26
N CYS A 142 -19.09 -6.03 -3.93
CA CYS A 142 -17.68 -5.93 -3.57
C CYS A 142 -17.02 -4.94 -4.53
N LYS A 143 -16.17 -4.04 -4.02
CA LYS A 143 -15.40 -3.09 -4.83
C LYS A 143 -13.91 -3.28 -4.58
N MET A 144 -13.09 -2.99 -5.58
CA MET A 144 -11.63 -3.00 -5.42
C MET A 144 -11.16 -1.82 -4.57
N CYS A 145 -10.20 -2.06 -3.68
CA CYS A 145 -9.45 -1.00 -3.02
C CYS A 145 -8.60 -0.21 -4.02
N ARG A 146 -8.30 1.04 -3.68
CA ARG A 146 -7.33 1.86 -4.43
C ARG A 146 -5.95 1.17 -4.42
N PHE A 147 -5.10 1.47 -5.38
CA PHE A 147 -3.83 0.77 -5.60
C PHE A 147 -2.85 0.83 -4.40
N ASP A 148 -2.86 1.92 -3.63
CA ASP A 148 -2.06 2.13 -2.42
C ASP A 148 -2.70 1.55 -1.14
N LEU A 149 -3.88 0.94 -1.28
CA LEU A 149 -4.65 0.37 -0.18
C LEU A 149 -4.82 -1.14 -0.35
N ARG A 150 -5.04 -1.81 0.78
CA ARG A 150 -5.41 -3.23 0.88
C ARG A 150 -6.67 -3.38 1.74
N PRO A 151 -7.47 -4.44 1.55
CA PRO A 151 -8.59 -4.70 2.45
C PRO A 151 -8.10 -5.00 3.87
N ASN A 152 -8.91 -4.65 4.87
CA ASN A 152 -8.69 -5.10 6.24
C ASN A 152 -8.97 -6.60 6.36
N LYS A 153 -8.58 -7.21 7.49
CA LYS A 153 -8.77 -8.66 7.75
C LYS A 153 -10.22 -9.17 7.58
N ASN A 154 -11.21 -8.28 7.73
CA ASN A 154 -12.63 -8.62 7.61
C ASN A 154 -13.21 -8.23 6.24
N HIS A 155 -12.41 -7.74 5.30
CA HIS A 155 -12.83 -7.22 3.99
C HIS A 155 -14.00 -6.24 4.04
N THR A 156 -14.12 -5.43 5.10
CA THR A 156 -15.19 -4.42 5.25
C THR A 156 -14.76 -3.02 4.85
N ALA A 157 -13.45 -2.76 4.87
CA ALA A 157 -12.88 -1.46 4.53
C ALA A 157 -11.48 -1.64 3.95
N CYS A 158 -10.96 -0.60 3.32
CA CYS A 158 -9.58 -0.54 2.86
C CYS A 158 -8.70 0.20 3.88
N GLU A 159 -7.53 -0.35 4.15
CA GLU A 159 -6.46 0.23 4.97
C GLU A 159 -5.21 0.49 4.11
N ALA A 160 -4.34 1.39 4.57
CA ALA A 160 -3.10 1.69 3.88
C ALA A 160 -2.18 0.48 3.87
N ILE A 161 -1.53 0.21 2.73
CA ILE A 161 -0.51 -0.83 2.64
C ILE A 161 0.67 -0.43 3.52
N PRO A 162 1.16 -1.34 4.39
CA PRO A 162 2.29 -1.04 5.25
C PRO A 162 3.55 -0.78 4.41
N ILE A 163 4.23 0.32 4.74
CA ILE A 163 5.47 0.71 4.06
C ILE A 163 6.64 0.05 4.77
N VAL A 164 7.45 -0.69 4.01
CA VAL A 164 8.72 -1.24 4.47
C VAL A 164 9.89 -0.38 4.01
N LYS A 165 10.90 -0.33 4.86
CA LYS A 165 12.17 0.33 4.64
C LYS A 165 13.29 -0.58 5.13
N LEU A 166 14.51 -0.36 4.63
CA LEU A 166 15.66 -1.07 5.15
C LEU A 166 15.92 -0.62 6.59
N GLU A 167 15.76 -1.54 7.53
CA GLU A 167 16.04 -1.28 8.94
C GLU A 167 17.52 -1.54 9.25
N TRP A 168 18.10 -0.71 10.12
CA TRP A 168 19.49 -0.85 10.58
C TRP A 168 19.77 -2.17 11.30
N SER A 169 18.74 -2.76 11.90
CA SER A 169 18.78 -4.07 12.57
C SER A 169 18.80 -5.25 11.60
N SER A 170 18.47 -5.04 10.33
CA SER A 170 18.41 -6.11 9.33
C SER A 170 19.81 -6.67 9.06
N PRO A 171 20.00 -8.01 9.00
CA PRO A 171 21.30 -8.61 8.69
C PRO A 171 21.91 -8.09 7.38
N TRP A 172 21.05 -7.76 6.41
CA TRP A 172 21.42 -7.19 5.11
C TRP A 172 22.01 -5.78 5.19
N ALA A 173 21.68 -5.02 6.24
CA ALA A 173 22.26 -3.71 6.52
C ALA A 173 23.49 -3.79 7.43
N VAL A 174 23.46 -4.67 8.43
CA VAL A 174 24.54 -4.81 9.43
C VAL A 174 25.87 -5.20 8.78
N ILE A 175 25.87 -6.16 7.86
CA ILE A 175 27.11 -6.66 7.23
C ILE A 175 27.84 -5.54 6.45
N PRO A 176 27.20 -4.81 5.50
CA PRO A 176 27.84 -3.68 4.82
C PRO A 176 28.30 -2.56 5.77
N VAL A 177 27.53 -2.24 6.82
CA VAL A 177 27.91 -1.21 7.80
C VAL A 177 29.20 -1.60 8.51
N LEU A 178 29.33 -2.84 8.97
CA LEU A 178 30.54 -3.30 9.65
C LEU A 178 31.77 -3.20 8.74
N ILE A 179 31.64 -3.60 7.47
CA ILE A 179 32.71 -3.48 6.47
C ILE A 179 33.07 -2.01 6.25
N ALA A 180 32.07 -1.12 6.14
CA ALA A 180 32.30 0.31 5.97
C ALA A 180 32.99 0.94 7.19
N VAL A 181 32.60 0.58 8.41
CA VAL A 181 33.25 1.06 9.64
C VAL A 181 34.71 0.61 9.70
N LEU A 182 34.99 -0.67 9.44
CA LEU A 182 36.35 -1.20 9.37
C LEU A 182 37.18 -0.49 8.28
N GLY A 183 36.58 -0.27 7.11
CA GLY A 183 37.20 0.44 5.99
C GLY A 183 37.53 1.90 6.32
N ILE A 184 36.63 2.61 7.00
CA ILE A 184 36.87 3.98 7.46
C ILE A 184 37.99 4.01 8.49
N MET A 185 37.99 3.11 9.48
CA MET A 185 39.07 3.03 10.48
C MET A 185 40.43 2.76 9.83
N ALA A 186 40.49 1.82 8.88
CA ALA A 186 41.71 1.54 8.13
C ALA A 186 42.16 2.75 7.29
N THR A 187 41.23 3.44 6.64
CA THR A 187 41.52 4.64 5.84
C THR A 187 42.06 5.76 6.73
N MET A 188 41.44 6.01 7.89
CA MET A 188 41.89 7.02 8.85
C MET A 188 43.26 6.70 9.43
N PHE A 189 43.55 5.42 9.70
CA PHE A 189 44.87 4.97 10.12
C PHE A 189 45.94 5.24 9.05
N VAL A 190 45.64 4.95 7.78
CA VAL A 190 46.54 5.24 6.64
C VAL A 190 46.75 6.75 6.49
N VAL A 191 45.68 7.55 6.54
CA VAL A 191 45.75 9.02 6.49
C VAL A 191 46.63 9.56 7.63
N GLY A 192 46.43 9.10 8.86
CA GLY A 192 47.24 9.50 10.02
C GLY A 192 48.72 9.16 9.84
N THR A 193 49.03 7.99 9.27
CA THR A 193 50.40 7.58 8.95
C THR A 193 51.01 8.47 7.87
N PHE A 194 50.27 8.78 6.79
CA PHE A 194 50.72 9.68 5.73
C PHE A 194 50.99 11.10 6.24
N ILE A 195 50.15 11.62 7.14
CA ILE A 195 50.34 12.93 7.77
C ILE A 195 51.59 12.90 8.68
N ARG A 196 51.78 11.85 9.47
CA ARG A 196 52.92 11.75 10.41
C ARG A 196 54.27 11.61 9.73
N TYR A 197 54.31 10.91 8.59
CA TYR A 197 55.52 10.65 7.80
C TYR A 197 55.54 11.45 6.49
N ASN A 198 54.82 12.57 6.45
CA ASN A 198 54.60 13.35 5.25
C ASN A 198 55.91 13.78 4.57
N ASP A 199 56.95 14.05 5.36
CA ASP A 199 58.25 14.53 4.86
C ASP A 199 59.23 13.46 4.41
N THR A 200 58.89 12.19 4.57
CA THR A 200 59.74 11.09 4.10
C THR A 200 59.87 11.11 2.57
N PRO A 201 61.06 10.77 2.03
CA PRO A 201 61.31 10.82 0.59
C PRO A 201 60.39 9.87 -0.20
N ILE A 202 59.92 8.79 0.45
CA ILE A 202 58.99 7.82 -0.14
C ILE A 202 57.61 8.47 -0.41
N VAL A 203 57.05 9.18 0.58
CA VAL A 203 55.74 9.86 0.44
C VAL A 203 55.82 11.01 -0.57
N LYS A 204 56.92 11.77 -0.58
CA LYS A 204 57.16 12.84 -1.56
C LYS A 204 57.26 12.28 -2.99
N ALA A 205 57.97 11.16 -3.20
CA ALA A 205 58.13 10.55 -4.52
C ALA A 205 56.80 10.04 -5.11
N SER A 206 55.96 9.40 -4.29
CA SER A 206 54.64 8.86 -4.68
C SER A 206 53.64 9.92 -5.15
N GLY A 207 53.84 11.19 -4.77
CA GLY A 207 52.93 12.29 -5.09
C GLY A 207 51.88 12.48 -4.00
N ARG A 208 52.34 13.06 -2.89
CA ARG A 208 51.58 13.40 -1.67
C ARG A 208 50.15 13.85 -1.92
N GLU A 209 49.96 14.88 -2.75
CA GLU A 209 48.65 15.48 -3.01
C GLU A 209 47.66 14.48 -3.63
N LEU A 210 48.09 13.72 -4.65
CA LEU A 210 47.24 12.72 -5.30
C LEU A 210 46.91 11.54 -4.37
N SER A 211 47.82 11.18 -3.46
CA SER A 211 47.56 10.16 -2.44
C SER A 211 46.46 10.62 -1.46
N TYR A 212 46.46 11.89 -1.05
CA TYR A 212 45.37 12.42 -0.21
C TYR A 212 44.03 12.49 -0.94
N VAL A 213 44.03 12.88 -2.22
CA VAL A 213 42.81 12.85 -3.05
C VAL A 213 42.26 11.43 -3.18
N LEU A 214 43.12 10.45 -3.44
CA LEU A 214 42.74 9.04 -3.49
C LEU A 214 42.14 8.55 -2.17
N LEU A 215 42.79 8.83 -1.04
CA LEU A 215 42.30 8.44 0.29
C LEU A 215 40.96 9.11 0.62
N THR A 216 40.75 10.35 0.16
CA THR A 216 39.46 11.06 0.29
C THR A 216 38.36 10.35 -0.51
N GLY A 217 38.66 9.94 -1.75
CA GLY A 217 37.73 9.16 -2.57
C GLY A 217 37.34 7.83 -1.91
N ILE A 218 38.32 7.10 -1.36
CA ILE A 218 38.10 5.83 -0.65
C ILE A 218 37.24 6.04 0.61
N PHE A 219 37.53 7.07 1.40
CA PHE A 219 36.73 7.44 2.56
C PHE A 219 35.27 7.72 2.16
N LEU A 220 35.06 8.50 1.10
CA LEU A 220 33.73 8.81 0.58
C LEU A 220 33.00 7.56 0.10
N CYS A 221 33.68 6.61 -0.57
CA CYS A 221 33.07 5.34 -0.97
C CYS A 221 32.52 4.56 0.23
N TYR A 222 33.27 4.46 1.34
CA TYR A 222 32.78 3.81 2.56
C TYR A 222 31.69 4.64 3.26
N ALA A 223 31.78 5.96 3.26
CA ALA A 223 30.76 6.84 3.83
C ALA A 223 29.41 6.71 3.08
N THR A 224 29.44 6.54 1.76
CA THR A 224 28.23 6.34 0.94
C THR A 224 27.42 5.11 1.36
N THR A 225 28.04 4.08 1.96
CA THR A 225 27.33 2.91 2.49
C THR A 225 26.27 3.32 3.53
N PHE A 226 26.57 4.29 4.40
CA PHE A 226 25.61 4.78 5.39
C PHE A 226 24.45 5.54 4.74
N LEU A 227 24.74 6.34 3.71
CA LEU A 227 23.72 7.04 2.94
C LEU A 227 22.77 6.05 2.26
N MET A 228 23.29 4.94 1.73
CA MET A 228 22.49 3.89 1.07
C MET A 228 21.58 3.12 2.02
N ILE A 229 21.91 3.08 3.32
CA ILE A 229 21.11 2.37 4.33
C ILE A 229 20.14 3.31 5.06
N ALA A 230 20.46 4.60 5.16
CA ALA A 230 19.60 5.60 5.78
C ALA A 230 18.18 5.58 5.21
N ALA A 231 17.19 6.00 5.99
CA ALA A 231 15.82 6.08 5.50
C ALA A 231 15.76 7.04 4.28
N PRO A 232 15.17 6.63 3.15
CA PRO A 232 15.02 7.51 2.00
C PRO A 232 14.20 8.73 2.37
N ASP A 233 14.78 9.89 2.12
CA ASP A 233 14.19 11.21 2.25
C ASP A 233 14.73 12.05 1.10
N VAL A 234 14.10 13.18 0.76
CA VAL A 234 14.53 14.05 -0.33
C VAL A 234 16.02 14.38 -0.21
N GLY A 235 16.47 14.76 0.99
CA GLY A 235 17.89 15.06 1.25
C GLY A 235 18.80 13.85 1.10
N ILE A 236 18.42 12.69 1.66
CA ILE A 236 19.20 11.46 1.56
C ILE A 236 19.29 10.98 0.10
N CYS A 237 18.20 11.06 -0.65
CA CYS A 237 18.16 10.71 -2.07
C CYS A 237 19.06 11.63 -2.91
N SER A 238 19.07 12.93 -2.62
CA SER A 238 20.02 13.85 -3.25
C SER A 238 21.47 13.45 -2.95
N LEU A 239 21.80 13.22 -1.67
CA LEU A 239 23.15 12.85 -1.25
C LEU A 239 23.60 11.52 -1.86
N ARG A 240 22.72 10.51 -1.91
CA ARG A 240 23.00 9.22 -2.58
C ARG A 240 23.41 9.43 -4.03
N ARG A 241 22.66 10.23 -4.79
CA ARG A 241 22.94 10.48 -6.21
C ARG A 241 24.28 11.18 -6.43
N ILE A 242 24.63 12.12 -5.54
CA ILE A 242 25.92 12.83 -5.59
C ILE A 242 27.07 11.88 -5.25
N PHE A 243 27.01 11.25 -4.08
CA PHE A 243 28.14 10.52 -3.52
C PHE A 243 28.37 9.13 -4.13
N LEU A 244 27.34 8.51 -4.73
CA LEU A 244 27.46 7.21 -5.40
C LEU A 244 28.50 7.23 -6.52
N GLY A 245 28.44 8.23 -7.41
CA GLY A 245 29.41 8.37 -8.51
C GLY A 245 30.67 9.14 -8.10
N LEU A 246 30.54 10.11 -7.20
CA LEU A 246 31.63 11.04 -6.88
C LEU A 246 32.80 10.36 -6.17
N GLY A 247 32.56 9.49 -5.19
CA GLY A 247 33.65 8.79 -4.48
C GLY A 247 34.51 7.91 -5.41
N MET A 248 33.85 7.19 -6.32
CA MET A 248 34.53 6.36 -7.33
C MET A 248 35.26 7.21 -8.35
N SER A 249 34.63 8.30 -8.83
CA SER A 249 35.25 9.23 -9.76
C SER A 249 36.52 9.88 -9.17
N ILE A 250 36.49 10.33 -7.92
CA ILE A 250 37.66 10.88 -7.22
C ILE A 250 38.78 9.84 -7.15
N SER A 251 38.46 8.62 -6.74
CA SER A 251 39.43 7.53 -6.60
C SER A 251 40.09 7.17 -7.93
N TYR A 252 39.29 6.94 -8.97
CA TYR A 252 39.80 6.57 -10.30
C TYR A 252 40.49 7.72 -11.02
N ALA A 253 40.04 8.97 -10.86
CA ALA A 253 40.73 10.13 -11.43
C ALA A 253 42.12 10.33 -10.82
N ALA A 254 42.27 10.14 -9.49
CA ALA A 254 43.56 10.21 -8.82
C ALA A 254 44.50 9.07 -9.26
N LEU A 255 43.99 7.83 -9.32
CA LEU A 255 44.76 6.67 -9.82
C LEU A 255 45.17 6.84 -11.29
N LEU A 256 44.26 7.31 -12.15
CA LEU A 256 44.55 7.58 -13.55
C LEU A 256 45.65 8.64 -13.68
N THR A 257 45.57 9.73 -12.91
CA THR A 257 46.57 10.80 -12.94
C THR A 257 47.93 10.30 -12.45
N LYS A 258 47.96 9.48 -11.38
CA LYS A 258 49.19 8.83 -10.90
C LYS A 258 49.80 7.90 -11.96
N THR A 259 48.99 7.04 -12.57
CA THR A 259 49.44 6.07 -13.56
C THR A 259 49.90 6.76 -14.85
N ASN A 260 49.19 7.82 -15.27
CA ASN A 260 49.56 8.65 -16.41
C ASN A 260 50.90 9.37 -16.16
N ARG A 261 51.13 9.90 -14.96
CA ARG A 261 52.43 10.48 -14.55
C ARG A 261 53.55 9.45 -14.72
N ILE A 262 53.39 8.23 -14.20
CA ILE A 262 54.38 7.15 -14.32
C ILE A 262 54.64 6.86 -15.81
N TYR A 263 53.58 6.64 -16.60
CA TYR A 263 53.69 6.40 -18.04
C TYR A 263 54.50 7.49 -18.75
N ARG A 264 54.20 8.77 -18.49
CA ARG A 264 54.89 9.91 -19.12
C ARG A 264 56.36 9.99 -18.75
N ILE A 265 56.72 9.69 -17.50
CA ILE A 265 58.13 9.66 -17.05
C ILE A 265 58.90 8.58 -17.81
N PHE A 266 58.35 7.37 -17.90
CA PHE A 266 59.05 6.25 -18.55
C PHE A 266 59.06 6.36 -20.08
N GLU A 267 57.98 6.83 -20.69
CA GLU A 267 57.92 6.93 -22.15
C GLU A 267 58.78 8.07 -22.68
N GLN A 268 58.78 9.23 -22.02
CA GLN A 268 59.65 10.33 -22.42
C GLN A 268 61.10 10.09 -22.01
N GLY A 269 61.35 9.38 -20.90
CA GLY A 269 62.71 8.94 -20.53
C GLY A 269 63.37 8.00 -21.56
N LYS A 270 62.58 7.30 -22.40
CA LYS A 270 63.11 6.53 -23.54
C LYS A 270 63.50 7.39 -24.75
N MET A 271 62.89 8.57 -24.89
CA MET A 271 62.99 9.42 -26.09
C MET A 271 63.84 10.67 -25.88
N SER A 272 63.97 11.17 -24.65
CA SER A 272 64.70 12.41 -24.32
C SER A 272 65.11 12.46 -22.85
N VAL A 273 66.23 13.14 -22.56
CA VAL A 273 66.72 13.40 -21.20
C VAL A 273 66.01 14.61 -20.55
N SER A 274 65.17 15.33 -21.31
CA SER A 274 64.43 16.50 -20.81
C SER A 274 63.21 16.12 -19.96
N ALA A 275 62.95 16.91 -18.91
CA ALA A 275 61.82 16.68 -18.02
C ALA A 275 60.46 16.81 -18.75
N PRO A 276 59.56 15.83 -18.59
CA PRO A 276 58.22 15.87 -19.17
C PRO A 276 57.35 17.08 -18.80
N ARG A 277 56.67 17.71 -19.79
CA ARG A 277 55.68 18.79 -19.57
C ARG A 277 54.44 18.31 -18.78
N LEU A 278 54.03 18.88 -17.64
CA LEU A 278 52.94 18.39 -16.73
C LEU A 278 53.38 17.41 -15.62
N ILE A 279 54.62 17.50 -15.12
CA ILE A 279 55.03 16.75 -13.90
C ILE A 279 54.69 17.51 -12.61
N SER A 280 54.44 18.83 -12.69
CA SER A 280 54.20 19.65 -11.51
C SER A 280 52.98 19.14 -10.71
N PRO A 281 53.06 19.04 -9.37
CA PRO A 281 51.92 18.65 -8.52
C PRO A 281 50.66 19.49 -8.77
N ALA A 282 50.83 20.79 -9.03
CA ALA A 282 49.72 21.68 -9.35
C ALA A 282 49.02 21.27 -10.66
N SER A 283 49.78 20.93 -11.70
CA SER A 283 49.20 20.47 -12.98
C SER A 283 48.49 19.13 -12.86
N GLN A 284 48.96 18.24 -11.98
CA GLN A 284 48.32 16.95 -11.72
C GLN A 284 46.98 17.14 -11.00
N LEU A 285 46.93 17.99 -9.97
CA LEU A 285 45.69 18.32 -9.29
C LEU A 285 44.68 18.95 -10.26
N VAL A 286 45.11 19.86 -11.14
CA VAL A 286 44.23 20.44 -12.15
C VAL A 286 43.64 19.37 -13.05
N ILE A 287 44.44 18.41 -13.55
CA ILE A 287 43.92 17.29 -14.36
C ILE A 287 42.91 16.46 -13.56
N THR A 288 43.25 16.09 -12.32
CA THR A 288 42.37 15.28 -11.47
C THR A 288 41.05 15.98 -11.18
N PHE A 289 41.08 17.25 -10.77
CA PHE A 289 39.88 18.05 -10.53
C PHE A 289 39.07 18.29 -11.80
N SER A 290 39.72 18.43 -12.96
CA SER A 290 39.02 18.55 -14.25
C SER A 290 38.22 17.29 -14.54
N LEU A 291 38.79 16.10 -14.34
CA LEU A 291 38.09 14.82 -14.52
C LEU A 291 36.93 14.65 -13.53
N ILE A 292 37.13 15.01 -12.26
CA ILE A 292 36.07 14.99 -11.24
C ILE A 292 34.94 15.97 -11.59
N SER A 293 35.29 17.14 -12.13
CA SER A 293 34.32 18.17 -12.51
C SER A 293 33.37 17.68 -13.60
N VAL A 294 33.82 16.81 -14.51
CA VAL A 294 32.93 16.19 -15.52
C VAL A 294 31.84 15.35 -14.84
N GLN A 295 32.18 14.56 -13.81
CA GLN A 295 31.20 13.79 -13.04
C GLN A 295 30.22 14.73 -12.31
N LEU A 296 30.74 15.77 -11.66
CA LEU A 296 29.91 16.75 -10.92
C LEU A 296 28.94 17.48 -11.87
N LEU A 297 29.42 17.92 -13.03
CA LEU A 297 28.58 18.55 -14.05
C LEU A 297 27.47 17.60 -14.52
N GLY A 298 27.79 16.33 -14.78
CA GLY A 298 26.80 15.32 -15.13
C GLY A 298 25.72 15.16 -14.05
N VAL A 299 26.12 15.08 -12.78
CA VAL A 299 25.19 15.03 -11.63
C VAL A 299 24.31 16.29 -11.57
N CYS A 300 24.91 17.49 -11.69
CA CYS A 300 24.20 18.77 -11.64
C CYS A 300 23.17 18.92 -12.77
N ILE A 301 23.54 18.55 -14.00
CA ILE A 301 22.62 18.54 -15.14
C ILE A 301 21.43 17.63 -14.83
N TRP A 302 21.70 16.44 -14.30
CA TRP A 302 20.66 15.47 -14.00
C TRP A 302 19.72 15.95 -12.90
N PHE A 303 20.20 16.66 -11.87
CA PHE A 303 19.33 17.32 -10.88
C PHE A 303 18.39 18.36 -11.49
N GLY A 304 18.82 19.04 -12.56
CA GLY A 304 17.98 20.02 -13.25
C GLY A 304 16.90 19.38 -14.11
N VAL A 305 17.16 18.20 -14.68
CA VAL A 305 16.20 17.45 -15.51
C VAL A 305 15.22 16.68 -14.63
N ASP A 306 15.74 15.87 -13.70
CA ASP A 306 14.96 15.00 -12.82
C ASP A 306 15.35 15.30 -11.36
N PRO A 307 14.52 16.05 -10.60
CA PRO A 307 14.81 16.33 -9.19
C PRO A 307 14.68 15.05 -8.36
N SER A 308 15.58 14.85 -7.39
CA SER A 308 15.52 13.65 -6.52
C SER A 308 14.29 13.71 -5.61
N GLN A 309 13.43 12.70 -5.68
CA GLN A 309 12.27 12.55 -4.80
C GLN A 309 12.30 11.17 -4.13
N ALA A 310 11.68 11.07 -2.95
CA ALA A 310 11.42 9.79 -2.30
C ALA A 310 10.01 9.34 -2.66
N ILE A 311 9.89 8.15 -3.27
CA ILE A 311 8.63 7.59 -3.74
C ILE A 311 8.36 6.24 -3.05
N ILE A 312 7.09 5.90 -2.93
CA ILE A 312 6.66 4.59 -2.43
C ILE A 312 6.28 3.76 -3.65
N ASP A 313 7.01 2.69 -3.85
CA ASP A 313 6.72 1.72 -4.87
C ASP A 313 5.82 0.62 -4.32
N TYR A 314 4.62 0.52 -4.86
CA TYR A 314 3.67 -0.54 -4.52
C TYR A 314 3.70 -1.68 -5.53
N GLU A 315 4.34 -1.53 -6.69
CA GLU A 315 4.24 -2.51 -7.78
C GLU A 315 5.12 -3.74 -7.50
N ASP A 316 6.31 -3.52 -6.96
CA ASP A 316 7.31 -4.55 -6.71
C ASP A 316 6.88 -5.58 -5.63
N GLN A 317 6.13 -5.14 -4.60
CA GLN A 317 5.74 -5.96 -3.44
C GLN A 317 4.22 -6.06 -3.21
N ARG A 318 3.42 -5.84 -4.26
CA ARG A 318 1.97 -6.11 -4.23
C ARG A 318 1.69 -7.52 -4.74
N THR A 319 1.80 -8.49 -3.85
CA THR A 319 1.49 -9.90 -4.12
C THR A 319 -0.02 -10.12 -4.30
N SER A 320 -0.43 -11.23 -4.93
CA SER A 320 -1.83 -11.64 -5.05
C SER A 320 -2.54 -11.78 -3.69
N ASN A 321 -1.80 -12.08 -2.62
CA ASN A 321 -2.32 -12.07 -1.26
C ASN A 321 -2.22 -10.66 -0.64
N PRO A 322 -3.36 -10.00 -0.31
CA PRO A 322 -3.38 -8.65 0.24
C PRO A 322 -2.70 -8.52 1.61
N ASP A 323 -2.69 -9.57 2.44
CA ASP A 323 -2.07 -9.53 3.76
C ASP A 323 -0.54 -9.37 3.70
N MET A 324 0.05 -9.87 2.61
CA MET A 324 1.49 -9.83 2.36
C MET A 324 1.91 -8.60 1.53
N ALA A 325 0.95 -7.82 1.05
CA ALA A 325 1.21 -6.61 0.28
C ALA A 325 2.00 -5.59 1.11
N ARG A 326 3.07 -5.05 0.53
CA ARG A 326 3.91 -4.02 1.14
C ARG A 326 4.28 -2.95 0.11
N GLY A 327 4.43 -1.72 0.59
CA GLY A 327 5.00 -0.63 -0.20
C GLY A 327 6.48 -0.47 0.14
N VAL A 328 7.36 -0.35 -0.85
CA VAL A 328 8.79 -0.15 -0.63
C VAL A 328 9.11 1.33 -0.79
N LEU A 329 9.62 1.96 0.28
CA LEU A 329 10.11 3.33 0.20
C LEU A 329 11.48 3.35 -0.50
N LYS A 330 11.57 3.99 -1.67
CA LYS A 330 12.80 4.09 -2.48
C LYS A 330 13.04 5.51 -2.99
N CYS A 331 14.26 5.79 -3.43
CA CYS A 331 14.56 7.04 -4.13
C CYS A 331 14.17 6.89 -5.60
N ASP A 332 13.52 7.90 -6.17
CA ASP A 332 13.23 7.95 -7.60
C ASP A 332 14.52 8.27 -8.36
N ILE A 333 15.11 7.25 -8.99
CA ILE A 333 16.35 7.34 -9.77
C ILE A 333 16.10 6.56 -11.05
N SER A 334 16.17 7.25 -12.19
CA SER A 334 16.03 6.59 -13.49
C SER A 334 17.21 5.65 -13.77
N ASP A 335 16.95 4.51 -14.40
CA ASP A 335 18.02 3.58 -14.80
C ASP A 335 19.05 4.25 -15.69
N LEU A 336 18.60 5.16 -16.57
CA LEU A 336 19.48 5.98 -17.40
C LEU A 336 20.39 6.88 -16.54
N SER A 337 19.86 7.53 -15.50
CA SER A 337 20.67 8.28 -14.53
C SER A 337 21.80 7.42 -14.00
N LEU A 338 21.45 6.23 -13.54
CA LEU A 338 22.37 5.36 -12.85
C LEU A 338 23.43 4.82 -13.82
N ILE A 339 23.03 4.41 -15.02
CA ILE A 339 23.92 3.98 -16.10
C ILE A 339 24.91 5.10 -16.45
N CYS A 340 24.45 6.34 -16.63
CA CYS A 340 25.33 7.45 -16.95
C CYS A 340 26.31 7.77 -15.82
N LEU A 341 25.84 7.79 -14.55
CA LEU A 341 26.66 8.06 -13.38
C LEU A 341 27.77 7.02 -13.19
N LEU A 342 27.42 5.73 -13.32
CA LEU A 342 28.37 4.63 -13.19
C LEU A 342 29.24 4.49 -14.46
N GLY A 343 28.71 4.84 -15.62
CA GLY A 343 29.39 4.76 -16.92
C GLY A 343 30.63 5.63 -17.01
N PHE A 344 30.60 6.86 -16.48
CA PHE A 344 31.81 7.69 -16.43
C PHE A 344 32.88 7.10 -15.49
N SER A 345 32.47 6.60 -14.32
CA SER A 345 33.38 5.91 -13.39
C SER A 345 34.02 4.68 -14.03
N MET A 346 33.24 3.92 -14.82
CA MET A 346 33.72 2.79 -15.61
C MET A 346 34.72 3.22 -16.69
N LEU A 347 34.45 4.31 -17.41
CA LEU A 347 35.37 4.84 -18.42
C LEU A 347 36.71 5.26 -17.81
N LEU A 348 36.69 5.92 -16.64
CA LEU A 348 37.90 6.25 -15.89
C LEU A 348 38.66 4.99 -15.47
N MET A 349 37.96 3.99 -14.96
CA MET A 349 38.53 2.71 -14.54
C MET A 349 39.19 1.97 -15.72
N VAL A 350 38.50 1.82 -16.85
CA VAL A 350 39.05 1.18 -18.07
C VAL A 350 40.27 1.92 -18.58
N THR A 351 40.19 3.25 -18.66
CA THR A 351 41.33 4.08 -19.09
C THR A 351 42.52 3.90 -18.15
N CYS A 352 42.28 3.87 -16.83
CA CYS A 352 43.31 3.63 -15.84
C CYS A 352 43.93 2.23 -15.98
N THR A 353 43.14 1.21 -16.29
CA THR A 353 43.63 -0.16 -16.57
C THR A 353 44.51 -0.22 -17.81
N VAL A 354 44.14 0.49 -18.88
CA VAL A 354 44.97 0.58 -20.11
C VAL A 354 46.33 1.20 -19.80
N TYR A 355 46.36 2.32 -19.06
CA TYR A 355 47.62 2.93 -18.64
C TYR A 355 48.42 2.05 -17.69
N ALA A 356 47.76 1.33 -16.77
CA ALA A 356 48.43 0.39 -15.87
C ALA A 356 49.13 -0.75 -16.63
N ILE A 357 48.51 -1.27 -17.70
CA ILE A 357 49.12 -2.25 -18.61
C ILE A 357 50.35 -1.66 -19.31
N LYS A 358 50.25 -0.43 -19.82
CA LYS A 358 51.38 0.27 -20.46
C LYS A 358 52.55 0.51 -19.51
N THR A 359 52.30 0.63 -18.20
CA THR A 359 53.33 0.84 -17.17
C THR A 359 53.85 -0.46 -16.53
N ARG A 360 53.45 -1.66 -17.00
CA ARG A 360 53.93 -2.94 -16.43
C ARG A 360 55.44 -3.16 -16.57
N GLY A 361 56.07 -2.60 -17.60
CA GLY A 361 57.51 -2.74 -17.87
C GLY A 361 58.41 -1.80 -17.07
N VAL A 362 57.85 -1.09 -16.08
CA VAL A 362 58.61 -0.17 -15.22
C VAL A 362 59.52 -0.97 -14.27
N PRO A 363 60.83 -0.66 -14.18
CA PRO A 363 61.77 -1.34 -13.31
C PRO A 363 61.36 -1.25 -11.84
N GLU A 364 61.70 -2.29 -11.06
CA GLU A 364 61.25 -2.50 -9.67
C GLU A 364 61.68 -1.40 -8.68
N THR A 365 62.60 -0.52 -9.08
CA THR A 365 62.99 0.66 -8.31
C THR A 365 61.83 1.64 -8.08
N PHE A 366 60.80 1.63 -8.94
CA PHE A 366 59.51 2.29 -8.72
C PHE A 366 58.44 1.25 -8.34
N ASN A 367 58.56 0.67 -7.15
CA ASN A 367 57.75 -0.44 -6.64
C ASN A 367 56.23 -0.12 -6.45
N GLU A 368 55.76 1.07 -6.86
CA GLU A 368 54.35 1.48 -6.81
C GLU A 368 53.55 1.00 -8.04
N ALA A 369 54.19 0.74 -9.19
CA ALA A 369 53.48 0.41 -10.44
C ALA A 369 52.81 -0.98 -10.41
N LYS A 370 53.45 -1.99 -9.79
CA LYS A 370 52.91 -3.35 -9.64
C LYS A 370 51.62 -3.40 -8.79
N PRO A 371 51.56 -2.83 -7.57
CA PRO A 371 50.33 -2.83 -6.77
C PRO A 371 49.20 -2.01 -7.40
N ILE A 372 49.52 -0.92 -8.12
CA ILE A 372 48.52 -0.17 -8.91
C ILE A 372 47.91 -1.08 -9.98
N GLY A 373 48.74 -1.80 -10.75
CA GLY A 373 48.26 -2.75 -11.77
C GLY A 373 47.35 -3.83 -11.19
N PHE A 374 47.76 -4.45 -10.07
CA PHE A 374 46.94 -5.44 -9.38
C PHE A 374 45.59 -4.87 -8.91
N THR A 375 45.59 -3.66 -8.33
CA THR A 375 44.36 -2.96 -7.92
C THR A 375 43.45 -2.71 -9.11
N MET A 376 43.99 -2.26 -10.24
CA MET A 376 43.18 -2.04 -11.44
C MET A 376 42.54 -3.34 -11.96
N TYR A 377 43.29 -4.45 -12.05
CA TYR A 377 42.73 -5.72 -12.52
C TYR A 377 41.65 -6.28 -11.59
N THR A 378 41.87 -6.22 -10.28
CA THR A 378 40.87 -6.66 -9.30
C THR A 378 39.60 -5.81 -9.39
N THR A 379 39.73 -4.48 -9.50
CA THR A 379 38.55 -3.61 -9.67
C THR A 379 37.81 -3.85 -10.98
N CYS A 380 38.48 -4.15 -12.09
CA CYS A 380 37.82 -4.54 -13.35
C CYS A 380 36.93 -5.77 -13.14
N ILE A 381 37.44 -6.81 -12.46
CA ILE A 381 36.71 -8.06 -12.23
C ILE A 381 35.46 -7.79 -11.36
N VAL A 382 35.62 -7.01 -10.29
CA VAL A 382 34.49 -6.62 -9.42
C VAL A 382 33.41 -5.89 -10.22
N TRP A 383 33.80 -4.96 -11.08
CA TRP A 383 32.87 -4.21 -11.92
C TRP A 383 32.16 -5.06 -12.98
N LEU A 384 32.88 -6.01 -13.60
CA LEU A 384 32.29 -6.96 -14.54
C LEU A 384 31.26 -7.87 -13.87
N ALA A 385 31.46 -8.22 -12.59
CA ALA A 385 30.47 -8.96 -11.80
C ALA A 385 29.31 -8.07 -11.34
N PHE A 386 29.58 -6.82 -10.99
CA PHE A 386 28.58 -5.88 -10.48
C PHE A 386 27.45 -5.60 -11.48
N ILE A 387 27.78 -5.32 -12.76
CA ILE A 387 26.78 -5.00 -13.80
C ILE A 387 25.67 -6.06 -13.90
N PRO A 388 25.96 -7.35 -14.18
CA PRO A 388 24.93 -8.36 -14.34
C PRO A 388 24.18 -8.65 -13.04
N ILE A 389 24.83 -8.54 -11.87
CA ILE A 389 24.15 -8.72 -10.59
C ILE A 389 23.17 -7.58 -10.34
N PHE A 390 23.56 -6.33 -10.61
CA PHE A 390 22.73 -5.15 -10.38
C PHE A 390 21.47 -5.17 -11.26
N PHE A 391 21.63 -5.34 -12.58
CA PHE A 391 20.48 -5.41 -13.50
C PHE A 391 19.72 -6.75 -13.43
N GLY A 392 20.41 -7.83 -13.05
CA GLY A 392 19.79 -9.13 -12.86
C GLY A 392 18.87 -9.15 -11.65
N THR A 393 19.29 -8.56 -10.53
CA THR A 393 18.47 -8.47 -9.32
C THR A 393 17.29 -7.52 -9.51
N SER A 394 17.44 -6.40 -10.22
CA SER A 394 16.32 -5.52 -10.54
C SER A 394 15.25 -6.20 -11.42
N GLN A 395 15.67 -7.03 -12.39
CA GLN A 395 14.73 -7.82 -13.20
C GLN A 395 14.21 -9.09 -12.51
N SER A 396 14.95 -9.67 -11.56
CA SER A 396 14.50 -10.86 -10.83
C SER A 396 13.35 -10.55 -9.89
N THR A 397 13.27 -9.34 -9.33
CA THR A 397 12.09 -8.93 -8.55
C THR A 397 10.83 -8.85 -9.43
N GLU A 398 10.95 -8.43 -10.69
CA GLU A 398 9.85 -8.53 -11.67
C GLU A 398 9.50 -9.98 -12.04
N LYS A 399 10.50 -10.87 -12.18
CA LYS A 399 10.29 -12.25 -12.64
C LYS A 399 9.76 -13.21 -11.57
N VAL A 400 10.03 -12.98 -10.28
CA VAL A 400 9.47 -13.82 -9.20
C VAL A 400 7.94 -13.73 -9.16
N ASN A 401 7.36 -12.61 -9.60
CA ASN A 401 5.90 -12.44 -9.71
C ASN A 401 5.27 -13.20 -10.90
N VAL A 402 6.05 -13.66 -11.88
CA VAL A 402 5.52 -14.37 -13.07
C VAL A 402 5.45 -15.89 -12.87
N TYR A 403 6.22 -16.46 -11.94
CA TYR A 403 6.28 -17.92 -11.75
C TYR A 403 5.20 -18.50 -10.80
N PHE A 404 4.36 -17.67 -10.19
CA PHE A 404 3.26 -18.12 -9.31
C PHE A 404 1.87 -18.08 -9.95
N ASP A 405 1.75 -17.68 -11.22
CA ASP A 405 0.49 -17.64 -11.99
C ASP A 405 0.40 -18.75 -13.07
N ASN A 406 0.96 -19.94 -12.82
CA ASN A 406 0.74 -21.13 -13.65
C ASN A 406 0.30 -22.35 -12.83
#